data_AF-A0A960SQW7-F1
#
_entry.id   AF-A0A960SQW7-F1
#
_cell.length_a   1.000
_cell.length_b   1.000
_cell.length_c   1.000
_cell.angle_alpha   90.00
_cell.angle_beta   90.00
_cell.angle_gamma   90.00
#
_symmetry.space_group_name_H-M   'P 1'
#
loop_
_entity.id
_entity.type
_entity.pdbx_description
1 polymer ?
#
loop_
_entity_poly.entity_id
_entity_poly.type
_entity_poly.pdbx_seq_one_letter_code
_entity_poly.pdbx_strand_id
1 'polypeptide(L)'
;MDPSAGDRGLPDLSGHRLLRVEGQFMMTQAIGPSPADVNGQSVVLATDDNPHGIAPLEWSNSLANILRHHTGKKVTCDFTAEAVWLDQARWTGEDGSYLTLELEVQPFFEADTAVISPALAQPGELTQGLCSPWQNDYRECSCYYWAAARPDYVNVEPSASGASRGDNWLQRERTGNYIADDYVDQDLWHYDDLFKSWETILKFQIGGRDADRALPHRDSGNGDSTSTQTGGESEQVY
;
A
#
# COMPACT_ATOMS: atom_id res chain seq x y z
N MET A 1 7.76 -7.55 28.30
CA MET A 1 9.05 -8.12 28.72
C MET A 1 9.99 -6.97 29.04
N ASP A 2 10.81 -7.11 30.08
CA ASP A 2 11.85 -6.12 30.40
C ASP A 2 12.89 -6.10 29.26
N PRO A 3 13.14 -4.96 28.58
CA PRO A 3 14.17 -4.87 27.55
C PRO A 3 15.58 -5.15 28.11
N SER A 4 15.76 -5.19 29.44
CA SER A 4 17.02 -5.60 30.07
C SER A 4 17.24 -7.11 30.15
N ALA A 5 16.31 -7.94 29.66
CA ALA A 5 16.47 -9.39 29.60
C ALA A 5 17.04 -9.88 28.25
N GLY A 6 17.55 -8.97 27.40
CA GLY A 6 18.31 -9.33 26.21
C GLY A 6 19.61 -10.04 26.57
N ASP A 7 19.94 -11.09 25.81
CA ASP A 7 21.16 -11.88 25.91
C ASP A 7 22.37 -11.01 26.29
N ARG A 8 22.94 -11.24 27.47
CA ARG A 8 24.17 -10.61 27.94
C ARG A 8 25.32 -11.03 27.01
N GLY A 9 25.51 -10.34 25.89
CA GLY A 9 26.57 -10.65 24.94
C GLY A 9 26.43 -10.10 23.52
N LEU A 10 25.28 -9.52 23.14
CA LEU A 10 25.19 -8.88 21.82
C LEU A 10 25.98 -7.56 21.81
N PRO A 11 26.76 -7.28 20.74
CA PRO A 11 27.42 -5.99 20.57
C PRO A 11 26.36 -4.89 20.38
N ASP A 12 26.75 -3.64 20.65
CA ASP A 12 25.93 -2.49 20.29
C ASP A 12 25.86 -2.39 18.76
N LEU A 13 24.63 -2.48 18.22
CA LEU A 13 24.37 -2.40 16.78
C LEU A 13 23.85 -1.02 16.36
N SER A 14 23.83 -0.03 17.27
CA SER A 14 23.38 1.32 16.98
C SER A 14 24.18 1.95 15.82
N GLY A 15 23.48 2.33 14.76
CA GLY A 15 24.08 2.87 13.54
C GLY A 15 24.69 1.83 12.59
N HIS A 16 24.79 0.55 12.98
CA HIS A 16 25.21 -0.51 12.07
C HIS A 16 24.06 -0.87 11.12
N ARG A 17 24.35 -0.93 9.82
CA ARG A 17 23.33 -1.23 8.81
C ARG A 17 23.21 -2.72 8.59
N LEU A 18 21.98 -3.24 8.60
CA LEU A 18 21.69 -4.62 8.22
C LEU A 18 21.87 -4.79 6.70
N LEU A 19 22.84 -5.61 6.30
CA LEU A 19 23.20 -5.85 4.90
C LEU A 19 22.51 -7.10 4.35
N ARG A 20 22.49 -8.19 5.14
CA ARG A 20 21.89 -9.46 4.75
C ARG A 20 21.26 -10.20 5.92
N VAL A 21 20.28 -11.06 5.60
CA VAL A 21 19.72 -12.06 6.51
C VAL A 21 19.62 -13.39 5.77
N GLU A 22 20.25 -14.45 6.28
CA GLU A 22 20.37 -15.76 5.60
C GLU A 22 20.86 -15.63 4.15
N GLY A 23 21.83 -14.75 3.93
CA GLY A 23 22.38 -14.46 2.60
C GLY A 23 21.48 -13.62 1.68
N GLN A 24 20.25 -13.32 2.08
CA GLN A 24 19.36 -12.43 1.33
C GLN A 24 19.73 -10.96 1.58
N PHE A 25 19.95 -10.20 0.50
CA PHE A 25 20.30 -8.77 0.59
C PHE A 25 19.13 -7.91 1.06
N MET A 26 19.41 -6.96 1.95
CA MET A 26 18.47 -5.92 2.38
C MET A 26 18.62 -4.61 1.58
N MET A 27 19.82 -4.41 1.01
CA MET A 27 20.16 -3.28 0.16
C MET A 27 20.59 -3.80 -1.21
N THR A 28 20.16 -3.16 -2.29
CA THR A 28 20.53 -3.54 -3.66
C THR A 28 20.95 -2.32 -4.48
N GLN A 29 21.60 -2.56 -5.61
CA GLN A 29 21.90 -1.50 -6.58
C GLN A 29 20.67 -1.21 -7.42
N ALA A 30 20.20 0.03 -7.38
CA ALA A 30 19.12 0.53 -8.23
C ALA A 30 19.64 0.72 -9.66
N ILE A 31 19.07 -0.04 -10.58
CA ILE A 31 19.38 0.01 -12.01
C ILE A 31 18.08 0.28 -12.75
N GLY A 32 18.10 1.27 -13.64
CA GLY A 32 16.89 1.66 -14.37
C GLY A 32 17.15 2.72 -15.43
N PRO A 33 16.10 3.16 -16.13
CA PRO A 33 16.21 4.24 -17.10
C PRO A 33 16.61 5.55 -16.39
N SER A 34 17.62 6.23 -16.93
CA SER A 34 17.95 7.58 -16.46
C SER A 34 17.14 8.62 -17.24
N PRO A 35 16.51 9.60 -16.59
CA PRO A 35 15.90 10.74 -17.27
C PRO A 35 16.90 11.53 -18.14
N ALA A 36 18.20 11.43 -17.83
CA ALA A 36 19.28 12.05 -18.61
C ALA A 36 19.75 11.19 -19.80
N ASP A 37 19.38 9.90 -19.86
CA ASP A 37 19.71 9.02 -20.98
C ASP A 37 18.48 8.78 -21.87
N VAL A 38 18.38 9.59 -22.92
CA VAL A 38 17.33 9.51 -23.95
C VAL A 38 17.41 8.24 -24.81
N ASN A 39 18.50 7.48 -24.74
CA ASN A 39 18.66 6.24 -25.51
C ASN A 39 17.98 5.04 -24.83
N GLY A 40 17.43 5.24 -23.62
CA GLY A 40 16.67 4.23 -22.90
C GLY A 40 17.53 3.08 -22.36
N GLN A 41 18.84 3.25 -22.22
CA GLN A 41 19.68 2.24 -21.59
C GLN A 41 19.47 2.27 -20.08
N SER A 42 19.49 1.09 -19.46
CA SER A 42 19.47 0.99 -18.00
C SER A 42 20.86 1.31 -17.46
N VAL A 43 20.92 2.24 -16.53
CA VAL A 43 22.15 2.67 -15.86
C VAL A 43 22.00 2.50 -14.35
N VAL A 44 23.12 2.55 -13.62
CA VAL A 44 23.08 2.68 -12.16
C VAL A 44 22.51 4.06 -11.82
N LEU A 45 21.45 4.08 -11.01
CA LEU A 45 20.78 5.31 -10.58
C LEU A 45 21.54 5.95 -9.40
N ALA A 46 22.78 6.35 -9.65
CA ALA A 46 23.66 6.98 -8.68
C ALA A 46 23.48 8.51 -8.61
N THR A 47 23.80 9.07 -7.45
CA THR A 47 23.93 10.51 -7.21
C THR A 47 25.26 10.81 -6.53
N ASP A 48 25.65 12.07 -6.40
CA ASP A 48 26.88 12.45 -5.67
C ASP A 48 26.86 11.93 -4.22
N ASP A 49 25.70 11.96 -3.56
CA ASP A 49 25.49 11.44 -2.20
C ASP A 49 25.26 9.91 -2.14
N ASN A 50 25.04 9.26 -3.28
CA ASN A 50 24.86 7.81 -3.40
C ASN A 50 25.55 7.29 -4.67
N PRO A 51 26.90 7.29 -4.70
CA PRO A 51 27.67 7.05 -5.92
C PRO A 51 27.53 5.63 -6.46
N HIS A 52 27.00 4.71 -5.65
CA HIS A 52 26.77 3.32 -6.02
C HIS A 52 25.31 3.01 -6.34
N GLY A 53 24.41 4.00 -6.23
CA GLY A 53 22.97 3.83 -6.48
C GLY A 53 22.35 2.79 -5.55
N ILE A 54 22.80 2.70 -4.30
CA ILE A 54 22.33 1.69 -3.36
C ILE A 54 21.00 2.14 -2.77
N ALA A 55 19.99 1.30 -2.88
CA ALA A 55 18.66 1.54 -2.37
C ALA A 55 18.25 0.38 -1.44
N PRO A 56 17.51 0.68 -0.36
CA PRO A 56 16.87 -0.37 0.41
C PRO A 56 15.83 -1.07 -0.47
N LEU A 57 15.82 -2.40 -0.44
CA LEU A 57 14.65 -3.12 -0.90
C LEU A 57 13.51 -2.80 0.07
N GLU A 58 12.28 -2.72 -0.43
CA GLU A 58 11.12 -2.52 0.44
C GLU A 58 11.09 -3.64 1.51
N TRP A 59 11.04 -3.23 2.78
CA TRP A 59 11.36 -4.11 3.91
C TRP A 59 10.37 -5.26 4.05
N SER A 60 9.08 -5.03 3.77
CA SER A 60 8.07 -6.09 3.90
C SER A 60 8.30 -7.19 2.87
N ASN A 61 8.67 -6.85 1.64
CA ASN A 61 9.04 -7.84 0.61
C ASN A 61 10.34 -8.57 0.96
N SER A 62 11.36 -7.83 1.41
CA SER A 62 12.64 -8.43 1.80
C SER A 62 12.49 -9.40 2.96
N LEU A 63 11.69 -9.07 3.97
CA LEU A 63 11.59 -9.88 5.18
C LEU A 63 10.47 -10.94 5.11
N ALA A 64 9.56 -10.88 4.13
CA ALA A 64 8.43 -11.81 4.05
C ALA A 64 8.85 -13.28 4.10
N ASN A 65 9.87 -13.66 3.32
CA ASN A 65 10.37 -15.04 3.28
C ASN A 65 10.99 -15.45 4.63
N ILE A 66 11.77 -14.55 5.23
CA ILE A 66 12.43 -14.76 6.53
C ILE A 66 11.38 -14.95 7.62
N LEU A 67 10.41 -14.04 7.72
CA LEU A 67 9.32 -14.11 8.69
C LEU A 67 8.51 -15.40 8.52
N ARG A 68 8.17 -15.79 7.29
CA ARG A 68 7.39 -16.99 7.01
C ARG A 68 8.10 -18.29 7.42
N HIS A 69 9.41 -18.37 7.22
CA HIS A 69 10.15 -19.65 7.32
C HIS A 69 11.04 -19.77 8.55
N HIS A 70 11.41 -18.65 9.17
CA HIS A 70 12.42 -18.59 10.23
C HIS A 70 11.90 -18.01 11.55
N THR A 71 10.62 -17.67 11.68
CA THR A 71 10.03 -17.31 12.98
C THR A 71 10.35 -18.36 14.06
N GLY A 72 10.85 -17.92 15.21
CA GLY A 72 11.30 -18.76 16.33
C GLY A 72 12.63 -19.49 16.09
N LYS A 73 13.35 -19.15 15.02
CA LYS A 73 14.65 -19.75 14.68
C LYS A 73 15.73 -18.68 14.65
N LYS A 74 16.97 -19.11 14.87
CA LYS A 74 18.15 -18.27 14.62
C LYS A 74 18.42 -18.16 13.12
N VAL A 75 18.84 -16.97 12.72
CA VAL A 75 19.25 -16.60 11.37
C VAL A 75 20.59 -15.87 11.42
N THR A 76 21.39 -16.07 10.39
CA THR A 76 22.64 -15.36 10.17
C THR A 76 22.33 -13.97 9.63
N CYS A 77 22.72 -12.95 10.38
CA CYS A 77 22.57 -11.54 10.02
C CYS A 77 23.93 -10.91 9.82
N ASP A 78 24.12 -10.22 8.71
CA ASP A 78 25.34 -9.47 8.42
C ASP A 78 25.06 -7.98 8.52
N PHE A 79 25.87 -7.28 9.30
CA PHE A 79 25.82 -5.83 9.50
C PHE A 79 27.10 -5.18 8.97
N THR A 80 27.09 -3.87 8.73
CA THR A 80 28.35 -3.13 8.57
C THR A 80 29.25 -3.32 9.79
N ALA A 81 30.56 -3.43 9.58
CA ALA A 81 31.51 -3.61 10.69
C ALA A 81 31.56 -2.39 11.63
N GLU A 82 31.31 -1.20 11.08
CA GLU A 82 31.26 0.08 11.80
C GLU A 82 29.87 0.73 11.62
N ALA A 83 29.54 1.70 12.48
CA ALA A 83 28.32 2.47 12.37
C ALA A 83 28.33 3.40 11.14
N VAL A 84 27.26 3.38 10.36
CA VAL A 84 27.08 4.17 9.13
C VAL A 84 25.70 4.84 9.13
N TRP A 85 25.65 6.12 9.49
CA TRP A 85 24.40 6.86 9.63
C TRP A 85 23.86 7.36 8.29
N LEU A 86 24.70 8.00 7.48
CA LEU A 86 24.26 8.68 6.25
C LEU A 86 24.55 7.85 4.99
N ASP A 87 25.71 7.19 4.92
CA ASP A 87 26.16 6.55 3.68
C ASP A 87 25.41 5.25 3.37
N GLN A 88 25.03 5.07 2.11
CA GLN A 88 24.38 3.83 1.66
C GLN A 88 25.38 2.68 1.55
N ALA A 89 25.59 1.97 2.66
CA ALA A 89 26.48 0.82 2.72
C ALA A 89 25.97 -0.34 1.83
N ARG A 90 26.89 -0.95 1.09
CA ARG A 90 26.64 -2.13 0.26
C ARG A 90 27.38 -3.34 0.81
N TRP A 91 26.84 -4.51 0.56
CA TRP A 91 27.61 -5.74 0.73
C TRP A 91 28.75 -5.80 -0.32
N THR A 92 29.99 -5.91 0.13
CA THR A 92 31.16 -6.12 -0.73
C THR A 92 31.67 -7.56 -0.69
N GLY A 93 31.37 -8.29 0.39
CA GLY A 93 31.93 -9.62 0.64
C GLY A 93 33.40 -9.61 1.06
N GLU A 94 33.97 -8.44 1.30
CA GLU A 94 35.37 -8.30 1.72
C GLU A 94 35.50 -8.56 3.23
N ASP A 95 36.47 -9.39 3.61
CA ASP A 95 36.73 -9.70 5.02
C ASP A 95 37.01 -8.43 5.83
N GLY A 96 36.39 -8.32 7.01
CA GLY A 96 36.50 -7.16 7.89
C GLY A 96 35.58 -5.98 7.53
N SER A 97 34.82 -6.05 6.43
CA SER A 97 33.83 -5.00 6.10
C SER A 97 32.46 -5.18 6.79
N TYR A 98 32.25 -6.34 7.42
CA TYR A 98 30.98 -6.70 8.05
C TYR A 98 31.16 -7.43 9.39
N LEU A 99 30.11 -7.35 10.22
CA LEU A 99 29.92 -8.10 11.45
C LEU A 99 28.80 -9.13 11.23
N THR A 100 29.08 -10.41 11.47
CA THR A 100 28.08 -11.49 11.37
C THR A 100 27.60 -11.90 12.76
N LEU A 101 26.29 -11.99 12.95
CA LEU A 101 25.64 -12.42 14.18
C LEU A 101 24.53 -13.43 13.91
N GLU A 102 24.35 -14.38 14.83
CA GLU A 102 23.15 -15.23 14.83
C GLU A 102 22.07 -14.61 15.71
N LEU A 103 20.96 -14.18 15.10
CA LEU A 103 19.84 -13.54 15.78
C LEU A 103 18.57 -14.37 15.66
N GLU A 104 17.73 -14.40 16.70
CA GLU A 104 16.45 -15.08 16.64
C GLU A 104 15.37 -14.20 16.00
N VAL A 105 14.65 -14.75 15.02
CA VAL A 105 13.49 -14.07 14.42
C VAL A 105 12.29 -14.18 15.37
N GLN A 106 11.95 -13.06 16.00
CA GLN A 106 10.82 -13.00 16.92
C GLN A 106 9.47 -13.20 16.20
N PRO A 107 8.49 -13.86 16.83
CA PRO A 107 7.12 -13.91 16.32
C PRO A 107 6.53 -12.51 16.18
N PHE A 108 5.90 -12.24 15.02
CA PHE A 108 5.27 -10.95 14.75
C PHE A 108 3.94 -10.78 15.50
N PHE A 109 3.14 -11.86 15.57
CA PHE A 109 1.88 -11.90 16.29
C PHE A 109 2.00 -12.69 17.59
N GLU A 110 1.16 -12.40 18.58
CA GLU A 110 0.97 -13.29 19.72
C GLU A 110 0.44 -14.65 19.23
N ALA A 111 0.88 -15.73 19.90
CA ALA A 111 0.55 -17.10 19.51
C ALA A 111 -0.96 -17.29 19.32
N ASP A 112 -1.35 -17.83 18.18
CA ASP A 112 -2.73 -18.13 17.79
C ASP A 112 -3.67 -16.90 17.74
N THR A 113 -3.14 -15.70 17.54
CA THR A 113 -3.93 -14.46 17.36
C THR A 113 -3.48 -13.63 16.15
N ALA A 114 -4.22 -12.56 15.85
CA ALA A 114 -3.81 -11.51 14.91
C ALA A 114 -3.28 -10.25 15.63
N VAL A 115 -3.00 -10.33 16.94
CA VAL A 115 -2.50 -9.20 17.74
C VAL A 115 -0.99 -9.09 17.53
N ILE A 116 -0.52 -7.91 17.09
CA ILE A 116 0.92 -7.64 16.95
C ILE A 116 1.56 -7.74 18.34
N SER A 117 2.68 -8.46 18.43
CA SER A 117 3.41 -8.66 19.68
C SER A 117 3.71 -7.30 20.34
N PRO A 118 3.31 -7.08 21.61
CA PRO A 118 3.65 -5.85 22.34
C PRO A 118 5.15 -5.67 22.58
N ALA A 119 5.98 -6.69 22.32
CA ALA A 119 7.43 -6.53 22.31
C ALA A 119 7.95 -5.80 21.05
N LEU A 120 7.15 -5.77 19.97
CA LEU A 120 7.50 -5.15 18.68
C LEU A 120 6.90 -3.76 18.49
N ALA A 121 5.69 -3.54 19.01
CA ALA A 121 5.01 -2.24 18.93
C ALA A 121 4.22 -1.96 20.21
N GLN A 122 4.56 -0.87 20.90
CA GLN A 122 3.80 -0.34 22.03
C GLN A 122 2.52 0.36 21.57
N PRO A 123 1.54 0.54 22.47
CA PRO A 123 0.34 1.31 22.17
C PRO A 123 0.66 2.69 21.58
N GLY A 124 0.10 2.97 20.40
CA GLY A 124 0.30 4.22 19.66
C GLY A 124 1.46 4.21 18.66
N GLU A 125 2.40 3.27 18.74
CA GLU A 125 3.60 3.31 17.88
C GLU A 125 3.31 3.14 16.39
N LEU A 126 2.24 2.42 16.06
CA LEU A 126 1.81 2.22 14.67
C LEU A 126 1.14 3.47 14.06
N THR A 127 0.61 4.37 14.89
CA THR A 127 -0.18 5.53 14.44
C THR A 127 0.47 6.86 14.77
N GLN A 128 1.52 6.91 15.60
CA GLN A 128 2.15 8.16 16.06
C GLN A 128 2.76 9.00 14.93
N GLY A 129 3.17 8.35 13.83
CA GLY A 129 3.73 9.03 12.66
C GLY A 129 2.68 9.49 11.64
N LEU A 130 1.41 9.12 11.84
CA LEU A 130 0.32 9.55 10.94
C LEU A 130 -0.08 10.99 11.26
N CYS A 131 -0.61 11.70 10.27
CA CYS A 131 -1.07 13.08 10.49
C CYS A 131 -2.17 13.14 11.56
N SER A 132 -2.08 14.15 12.42
CA SER A 132 -3.06 14.42 13.47
C SER A 132 -3.59 15.84 13.32
N PRO A 133 -4.91 16.03 13.08
CA PRO A 133 -5.92 14.99 12.91
C PRO A 133 -5.80 14.30 11.54
N TRP A 134 -6.22 13.04 11.43
CA TRP A 134 -6.05 12.22 10.22
C TRP A 134 -6.78 12.79 8.99
N GLN A 135 -7.82 13.61 9.21
CA GLN A 135 -8.56 14.27 8.14
C GLN A 135 -7.68 15.21 7.29
N ASN A 136 -6.57 15.73 7.83
CA ASN A 136 -5.60 16.49 7.03
C ASN A 136 -5.05 15.65 5.90
N ASP A 137 -4.60 14.44 6.22
CA ASP A 137 -4.02 13.52 5.26
C ASP A 137 -5.03 13.17 4.16
N TYR A 138 -6.30 12.97 4.54
CA TYR A 138 -7.39 12.74 3.59
C TYR A 138 -7.67 13.92 2.65
N ARG A 139 -7.34 15.16 3.04
CA ARG A 139 -7.51 16.35 2.20
C ARG A 139 -6.26 16.66 1.38
N GLU A 140 -5.07 16.46 1.95
CA GLU A 140 -3.76 16.76 1.36
C GLU A 140 -3.26 15.70 0.38
N CYS A 141 -3.69 14.45 0.54
CA CYS A 141 -3.36 13.38 -0.40
C CYS A 141 -3.78 13.80 -1.81
N SER A 142 -2.79 14.03 -2.66
CA SER A 142 -3.02 14.44 -4.05
C SER A 142 -3.70 13.31 -4.82
N CYS A 143 -4.32 13.67 -5.95
CA CYS A 143 -5.07 12.73 -6.77
C CYS A 143 -4.28 11.44 -7.04
N TYR A 144 -4.94 10.29 -6.90
CA TYR A 144 -4.47 8.95 -7.24
C TYR A 144 -3.44 8.33 -6.31
N TYR A 145 -3.13 8.96 -5.18
CA TYR A 145 -2.16 8.40 -4.24
C TYR A 145 -2.67 7.09 -3.62
N TRP A 146 -3.87 7.10 -3.02
CA TRP A 146 -4.52 5.93 -2.40
C TRP A 146 -5.99 5.75 -2.84
N ALA A 147 -6.25 5.88 -4.14
CA ALA A 147 -7.59 5.84 -4.74
C ALA A 147 -8.46 4.63 -4.34
N ALA A 148 -7.85 3.51 -3.93
CA ALA A 148 -8.57 2.33 -3.47
C ALA A 148 -9.23 2.49 -2.09
N ALA A 149 -8.65 3.31 -1.20
CA ALA A 149 -9.16 3.56 0.15
C ALA A 149 -9.77 4.98 0.29
N ARG A 150 -9.25 5.93 -0.48
CA ARG A 150 -9.76 7.31 -0.60
C ARG A 150 -10.00 7.61 -2.09
N PRO A 151 -11.19 7.30 -2.63
CA PRO A 151 -11.47 7.47 -4.05
C PRO A 151 -11.27 8.90 -4.51
N ASP A 152 -10.68 9.10 -5.68
CA ASP A 152 -10.52 10.44 -6.27
C ASP A 152 -11.59 10.71 -7.34
N TYR A 153 -11.85 9.73 -8.21
CA TYR A 153 -12.78 9.83 -9.33
C TYR A 153 -13.85 8.75 -9.25
N VAL A 154 -15.11 9.17 -9.08
CA VAL A 154 -16.24 8.29 -8.74
C VAL A 154 -17.42 8.50 -9.68
N ASN A 155 -18.41 7.60 -9.60
CA ASN A 155 -19.62 7.65 -10.42
C ASN A 155 -19.37 7.64 -11.93
N VAL A 156 -18.28 6.99 -12.34
CA VAL A 156 -17.75 7.08 -13.71
C VAL A 156 -18.68 6.40 -14.73
N GLU A 157 -18.98 7.13 -15.81
CA GLU A 157 -19.71 6.68 -16.99
C GLU A 157 -18.87 6.87 -18.25
N PRO A 158 -18.88 5.92 -19.20
CA PRO A 158 -18.34 6.15 -20.52
C PRO A 158 -19.21 7.17 -21.28
N SER A 159 -18.56 8.10 -21.96
CA SER A 159 -19.21 9.04 -22.88
C SER A 159 -19.17 8.51 -24.32
N ALA A 160 -20.02 9.08 -25.18
CA ALA A 160 -20.10 8.71 -26.60
C ALA A 160 -18.78 8.91 -27.37
N SER A 161 -17.87 9.75 -26.89
CA SER A 161 -16.55 9.98 -27.49
C SER A 161 -15.49 8.97 -27.04
N GLY A 162 -15.83 8.04 -26.14
CA GLY A 162 -14.88 7.12 -25.52
C GLY A 162 -14.13 7.71 -24.32
N ALA A 163 -14.29 9.01 -24.03
CA ALA A 163 -13.84 9.60 -22.77
C ALA A 163 -14.75 9.15 -21.62
N SER A 164 -14.29 9.23 -20.37
CA SER A 164 -15.13 8.99 -19.20
C SER A 164 -15.61 10.31 -18.58
N ARG A 165 -16.77 10.27 -17.91
CA ARG A 165 -17.33 11.37 -17.10
C ARG A 165 -17.65 10.87 -15.71
N GLY A 166 -17.47 11.71 -14.71
CA GLY A 166 -17.70 11.37 -13.31
C GLY A 166 -17.39 12.56 -12.42
N ASP A 167 -17.31 12.31 -11.13
CA ASP A 167 -17.16 13.36 -10.12
C ASP A 167 -15.86 13.16 -9.34
N ASN A 168 -15.27 14.26 -8.87
CA ASN A 168 -14.31 14.20 -7.79
C ASN A 168 -15.04 13.80 -6.50
N TRP A 169 -14.49 12.84 -5.76
CA TRP A 169 -15.13 12.30 -4.55
C TRP A 169 -15.40 13.37 -3.50
N LEU A 170 -14.54 14.38 -3.39
CA LEU A 170 -14.67 15.50 -2.47
C LEU A 170 -15.64 16.59 -2.96
N GLN A 171 -16.25 16.46 -4.14
CA GLN A 171 -17.29 17.40 -4.56
C GLN A 171 -18.50 17.36 -3.61
N ARG A 172 -18.99 18.54 -3.25
CA ARG A 172 -20.23 18.72 -2.50
C ARG A 172 -21.43 18.18 -3.28
N GLU A 173 -21.47 18.45 -4.58
CA GLU A 173 -22.54 18.03 -5.49
C GLU A 173 -22.02 17.12 -6.61
N ARG A 174 -22.82 16.09 -6.94
CA ARG A 174 -22.54 15.18 -8.06
C ARG A 174 -23.17 15.74 -9.33
N THR A 175 -22.34 16.19 -10.26
CA THR A 175 -22.77 16.83 -11.51
C THR A 175 -22.43 15.98 -12.74
N GLY A 176 -21.64 14.92 -12.57
CA GLY A 176 -21.05 14.15 -13.65
C GLY A 176 -19.95 14.91 -14.40
N ASN A 177 -19.48 16.04 -13.85
CA ASN A 177 -18.33 16.78 -14.32
C ASN A 177 -17.29 16.85 -13.19
N TYR A 178 -16.08 16.43 -13.51
CA TYR A 178 -14.98 16.40 -12.55
C TYR A 178 -14.47 17.80 -12.27
N ILE A 179 -14.41 18.17 -10.99
CA ILE A 179 -13.78 19.39 -10.49
C ILE A 179 -12.37 19.04 -10.04
N ALA A 180 -11.38 19.71 -10.63
CA ALA A 180 -9.99 19.54 -10.26
C ALA A 180 -9.75 20.12 -8.86
N ASP A 181 -9.04 19.37 -8.03
CA ASP A 181 -8.70 19.81 -6.68
C ASP A 181 -7.47 20.72 -6.71
N ASP A 182 -7.71 22.02 -6.76
CA ASP A 182 -6.71 23.09 -6.71
C ASP A 182 -6.66 23.79 -5.34
N TYR A 183 -7.36 23.22 -4.34
CA TYR A 183 -7.51 23.75 -2.99
C TYR A 183 -8.26 25.09 -2.88
N VAL A 184 -8.76 25.67 -3.97
CA VAL A 184 -9.49 26.95 -3.94
C VAL A 184 -10.95 26.83 -4.35
N ASP A 185 -11.31 25.80 -5.12
CA ASP A 185 -12.69 25.55 -5.52
C ASP A 185 -13.61 25.30 -4.31
N GLN A 186 -14.66 26.12 -4.17
CA GLN A 186 -15.58 26.08 -3.04
C GLN A 186 -16.60 24.94 -3.15
N ASP A 187 -16.78 24.37 -4.34
CA ASP A 187 -17.65 23.23 -4.59
C ASP A 187 -17.01 21.91 -4.11
N LEU A 188 -15.78 21.96 -3.59
CA LEU A 188 -15.11 20.86 -2.90
C LEU A 188 -15.22 21.00 -1.37
N TRP A 189 -15.25 19.87 -0.67
CA TRP A 189 -15.10 19.81 0.78
C TRP A 189 -13.68 20.19 1.21
N HIS A 190 -13.57 21.03 2.24
CA HIS A 190 -12.29 21.53 2.77
C HIS A 190 -12.03 21.00 4.18
N TYR A 191 -10.85 21.29 4.72
CA TYR A 191 -10.40 20.85 6.04
C TYR A 191 -11.45 21.04 7.14
N ASP A 192 -12.01 22.26 7.24
CA ASP A 192 -13.01 22.60 8.26
C ASP A 192 -14.29 21.76 8.17
N ASP A 193 -14.71 21.40 6.96
CA ASP A 193 -15.87 20.53 6.75
C ASP A 193 -15.56 19.12 7.23
N LEU A 194 -14.39 18.59 6.88
CA LEU A 194 -13.95 17.24 7.26
C LEU A 194 -13.77 17.12 8.78
N PHE A 195 -13.18 18.10 9.44
CA PHE A 195 -13.03 18.06 10.90
C PHE A 195 -14.37 18.00 11.64
N LYS A 196 -15.38 18.69 11.12
CA LYS A 196 -16.69 18.80 11.77
C LYS A 196 -17.61 17.64 11.42
N SER A 197 -17.53 17.15 10.18
CA SER A 197 -18.63 16.41 9.59
C SER A 197 -18.19 15.29 8.62
N TRP A 198 -16.93 14.83 8.67
CA TRP A 198 -16.41 13.80 7.74
C TRP A 198 -17.35 12.59 7.57
N GLU A 199 -17.95 12.10 8.67
CA GLU A 199 -18.85 10.93 8.68
C GLU A 199 -20.10 11.12 7.79
N THR A 200 -20.52 12.37 7.58
CA THR A 200 -21.72 12.71 6.81
C THR A 200 -21.41 13.19 5.40
N ILE A 201 -20.20 13.70 5.16
CA ILE A 201 -19.81 14.25 3.84
C ILE A 201 -19.05 13.25 2.97
N LEU A 202 -18.26 12.35 3.58
CA LEU A 202 -17.50 11.34 2.84
C LEU A 202 -18.39 10.15 2.53
N LYS A 203 -18.71 9.99 1.24
CA LYS A 203 -19.63 8.94 0.79
C LYS A 203 -18.89 7.63 0.50
N PHE A 204 -19.33 6.54 1.10
CA PHE A 204 -18.84 5.21 0.74
C PHE A 204 -19.07 4.91 -0.74
N GLN A 205 -18.11 4.22 -1.35
CA GLN A 205 -18.21 3.76 -2.74
C GLN A 205 -18.49 2.27 -2.79
N ILE A 206 -19.60 1.88 -3.42
CA ILE A 206 -19.98 0.48 -3.64
C ILE A 206 -20.01 0.26 -5.16
N GLY A 207 -19.13 -0.61 -5.67
CA GLY A 207 -19.01 -0.84 -7.12
C GLY A 207 -18.66 0.43 -7.91
N GLY A 208 -17.94 1.37 -7.31
CA GLY A 208 -17.56 2.66 -7.92
C GLY A 208 -18.65 3.73 -7.91
N ARG A 209 -19.72 3.56 -7.13
CA ARG A 209 -20.85 4.50 -7.00
C ARG A 209 -21.05 4.92 -5.55
N ASP A 210 -21.52 6.15 -5.35
CA ASP A 210 -21.98 6.63 -4.03
C ASP A 210 -23.03 5.65 -3.45
N ALA A 211 -22.82 5.19 -2.21
CA ALA A 211 -23.64 4.16 -1.57
C ALA A 211 -25.13 4.57 -1.38
N ASP A 212 -25.42 5.86 -1.24
CA ASP A 212 -26.80 6.37 -1.08
C ASP A 212 -27.58 6.44 -2.41
N ARG A 213 -26.89 6.19 -3.54
CA ARG A 213 -27.56 6.06 -4.83
C ARG A 213 -28.15 4.66 -4.88
N ALA A 214 -29.47 4.57 -4.64
CA ALA A 214 -30.25 3.33 -4.76
C ALA A 214 -29.76 2.55 -5.99
N LEU A 215 -29.21 1.35 -5.75
CA LEU A 215 -28.86 0.43 -6.82
C LEU A 215 -30.13 0.24 -7.66
N PRO A 216 -30.11 0.45 -8.99
CA PRO A 216 -31.25 0.10 -9.80
C PRO A 216 -31.55 -1.38 -9.56
N HIS A 217 -32.76 -1.65 -9.10
CA HIS A 217 -33.27 -2.99 -8.88
C HIS A 217 -32.97 -3.79 -10.15
N ARG A 218 -32.16 -4.84 -10.05
CA ARG A 218 -32.04 -5.80 -11.16
C ARG A 218 -33.42 -6.42 -11.31
N ASP A 219 -34.19 -5.94 -12.28
CA ASP A 219 -35.38 -6.64 -12.74
C ASP A 219 -34.92 -8.05 -13.11
N SER A 220 -35.36 -9.01 -12.29
CA SER A 220 -35.24 -10.42 -12.59
C SER A 220 -36.13 -10.62 -13.80
N GLY A 221 -35.50 -10.76 -14.98
CA GLY A 221 -36.21 -10.89 -16.25
C GLY A 221 -37.34 -11.89 -16.13
N ASN A 222 -38.57 -11.39 -16.24
CA ASN A 222 -39.72 -12.23 -16.46
C ASN A 222 -39.60 -12.70 -17.90
N GLY A 223 -39.27 -13.98 -18.07
CA GLY A 223 -39.16 -14.61 -19.38
C GLY A 223 -40.50 -14.59 -20.07
N ASP A 224 -40.68 -13.67 -21.02
CA ASP A 224 -41.80 -13.69 -21.95
C ASP A 224 -41.50 -14.75 -23.02
N SER A 225 -41.87 -16.00 -22.71
CA SER A 225 -41.83 -17.10 -23.66
C SER A 225 -43.00 -16.95 -24.62
N THR A 226 -42.77 -16.25 -25.73
CA THR A 226 -43.62 -16.34 -26.92
C THR A 226 -43.45 -17.74 -27.52
N SER A 227 -44.29 -18.68 -27.08
CA SER A 227 -44.44 -19.97 -27.73
C SER A 227 -45.52 -19.87 -28.81
N THR A 228 -45.07 -19.95 -30.05
CA THR A 228 -45.91 -20.02 -31.25
C THR A 228 -46.75 -21.30 -31.18
N GLN A 229 -48.06 -21.15 -31.01
CA GLN A 229 -49.02 -22.25 -31.05
C GLN A 229 -49.27 -22.62 -32.53
N THR A 230 -48.61 -23.67 -33.03
CA THR A 230 -49.02 -24.35 -34.27
C THR A 230 -50.04 -25.43 -33.93
N GLY A 231 -51.24 -25.28 -34.48
CA GLY A 231 -52.30 -26.28 -34.39
C GLY A 231 -51.98 -27.55 -35.17
N GLY A 232 -52.47 -28.67 -34.65
CA GLY A 232 -52.47 -29.98 -35.29
C GLY A 232 -53.45 -30.88 -34.54
N GLU A 233 -54.51 -31.25 -35.23
CA GLU A 233 -55.67 -31.99 -34.73
C GLU A 233 -55.36 -33.44 -34.33
N SER A 234 -56.23 -33.93 -33.45
CA SER A 234 -56.61 -35.31 -33.10
C SER A 234 -56.02 -36.49 -33.87
N GLU A 235 -55.57 -37.51 -33.12
CA GLU A 235 -56.14 -38.86 -33.21
C GLU A 235 -55.84 -39.70 -31.94
N GLN A 236 -56.90 -40.23 -31.32
CA GLN A 236 -56.85 -41.32 -30.34
C GLN A 236 -56.71 -42.64 -31.10
N VAL A 237 -55.87 -43.58 -30.65
CA VAL A 237 -56.15 -45.04 -30.63
C VAL A 237 -55.15 -45.73 -29.67
N TYR A 238 -55.68 -46.51 -28.73
CA TYR A 238 -55.13 -47.55 -27.83
C TYR A 238 -53.62 -47.64 -27.53
#